data_AF-A0A495KRU3-F1
#
_entry.id   AF-A0A495KRU3-F1
#
_cell.length_a   1.000
_cell.length_b   1.000
_cell.length_c   1.000
_cell.angle_alpha   90.00
_cell.angle_beta   90.00
_cell.angle_gamma   90.00
#
_symmetry.space_group_name_H-M   'P 1'
#
loop_
_entity.id
_entity.type
_entity.pdbx_description
1 polymer ?
#
loop_
_entity_poly.entity_id
_entity_poly.type
_entity_poly.pdbx_seq_one_letter_code
_entity_poly.pdbx_strand_id
1 'polypeptide(L)'
;MINSKSDVQPEKKKSKSGLIITLSILGVMAIAMTFGALYYNYRKDKEKTYISNPKVGDVYEIEMRSGNFSTAKVLQVTQDSVYTTENNLETDQLKGISEIDIDRNYGILKNAHSRKEIERLFMQDTIFAINRN
;
A
#
# COMPACT_ATOMS: atom_id res chain seq x y z
N MET A 1 22.88 30.26 -69.92
CA MET A 1 22.14 31.12 -68.96
C MET A 1 21.51 30.23 -67.91
N ILE A 2 21.70 30.61 -66.66
CA ILE A 2 21.43 29.89 -65.41
C ILE A 2 19.93 29.94 -65.10
N ASN A 3 19.33 28.85 -64.60
CA ASN A 3 18.44 28.96 -63.43
C ASN A 3 18.32 27.64 -62.67
N SER A 4 19.22 27.46 -61.68
CA SER A 4 19.11 26.44 -60.63
C SER A 4 18.04 26.91 -59.64
N LYS A 5 16.85 26.29 -59.68
CA LYS A 5 15.89 26.41 -58.58
C LYS A 5 16.38 25.47 -57.48
N SER A 6 16.93 26.06 -56.42
CA SER A 6 17.28 25.37 -55.19
C SER A 6 16.03 24.74 -54.57
N ASP A 7 16.00 23.40 -54.52
CA ASP A 7 15.08 22.62 -53.69
C ASP A 7 15.39 22.88 -52.21
N VAL A 8 14.80 23.94 -51.67
CA VAL A 8 14.73 24.16 -50.23
C VAL A 8 13.59 23.30 -49.70
N GLN A 9 13.93 22.11 -49.23
CA GLN A 9 13.01 21.25 -48.47
C GLN A 9 12.55 22.01 -47.20
N PRO A 10 11.23 22.07 -46.90
CA PRO A 10 10.75 22.77 -45.72
C PRO A 10 11.22 22.06 -44.44
N GLU A 11 12.02 22.76 -43.64
CA GLU A 11 12.46 22.32 -42.32
C GLU A 11 11.22 22.05 -41.44
N LYS A 12 11.04 20.80 -40.99
CA LYS A 12 9.92 20.42 -40.11
C LYS A 12 10.04 21.17 -38.77
N LYS A 13 9.36 22.31 -38.64
CA LYS A 13 9.24 23.04 -37.37
C LYS A 13 8.49 22.16 -36.37
N LYS A 14 9.21 21.66 -35.36
CA LYS A 14 8.64 20.94 -34.21
C LYS A 14 7.57 21.82 -33.56
N SER A 15 6.32 21.32 -33.50
CA SER A 15 5.19 22.07 -32.94
C SER A 15 5.41 22.33 -31.45
N LYS A 16 5.56 23.61 -31.08
CA LYS A 16 5.66 24.04 -29.67
C LYS A 16 4.43 23.65 -28.86
N SER A 17 3.26 23.56 -29.50
CA SER A 17 2.00 23.17 -28.85
C SER A 17 2.04 21.71 -28.36
N GLY A 18 2.56 20.78 -29.18
CA GLY A 18 2.74 19.39 -28.76
C GLY A 18 3.73 19.23 -27.60
N LEU A 19 4.80 20.05 -27.59
CA LEU A 19 5.76 20.06 -26.48
C LEU A 19 5.11 20.55 -25.17
N ILE A 20 4.30 21.60 -25.22
CA ILE A 20 3.61 22.14 -24.03
C ILE A 20 2.66 21.09 -23.45
N ILE A 21 1.84 20.43 -24.29
CA ILE A 21 0.91 19.39 -23.83
C ILE A 21 1.65 18.23 -23.16
N THR A 22 2.74 17.73 -23.77
CA THR A 22 3.53 16.65 -23.18
C THR A 22 4.16 17.07 -21.84
N LEU A 23 4.71 18.29 -21.75
CA LEU A 23 5.28 18.80 -20.49
C LEU A 23 4.20 18.99 -19.41
N SER A 24 2.99 19.41 -19.78
CA SER A 24 1.86 19.51 -18.84
C SER A 24 1.44 18.15 -18.30
N ILE A 25 1.35 17.11 -19.15
CA ILE A 25 1.01 15.74 -18.72
C ILE A 25 2.08 15.19 -17.77
N LEU A 26 3.36 15.37 -18.11
CA LEU A 26 4.47 14.95 -17.24
C LEU A 26 4.46 15.71 -15.92
N GLY A 27 4.14 17.01 -15.94
CA GLY A 27 3.99 17.82 -14.74
C GLY A 27 2.88 17.29 -13.81
N VAL A 28 1.69 16.99 -14.35
CA VAL A 28 0.58 16.40 -13.59
C VAL A 28 0.94 15.02 -13.03
N MET A 29 1.61 14.18 -13.83
CA MET A 29 2.05 12.86 -13.40
C MET A 29 3.07 12.93 -12.27
N ALA A 30 4.05 13.84 -12.35
CA ALA A 30 5.03 14.06 -11.31
C ALA A 30 4.36 14.48 -9.99
N ILE A 31 3.42 15.42 -10.07
CA ILE A 31 2.62 15.86 -8.91
C ILE A 31 1.87 14.67 -8.30
N ALA A 32 1.15 13.89 -9.11
CA ALA A 32 0.41 12.73 -8.62
C ALA A 32 1.30 11.69 -7.92
N MET A 33 2.49 11.41 -8.47
CA MET A 33 3.48 10.51 -7.85
C MET A 33 3.99 11.08 -6.52
N THR A 34 4.31 12.37 -6.45
CA THR A 34 4.74 13.00 -5.20
C THR A 34 3.66 12.93 -4.12
N PHE A 35 2.41 13.26 -4.46
CA PHE A 35 1.28 13.14 -3.54
C PHE A 35 1.06 11.69 -3.10
N GLY A 36 1.14 10.72 -4.01
CA GLY A 36 1.03 9.30 -3.70
C GLY A 36 2.11 8.83 -2.71
N ALA A 37 3.36 9.23 -2.92
CA ALA A 37 4.46 8.88 -2.02
C ALA A 37 4.30 9.52 -0.63
N LEU A 38 3.91 10.80 -0.56
CA LEU A 38 3.65 11.48 0.72
C LEU A 38 2.50 10.81 1.48
N TYR A 39 1.41 10.47 0.79
CA TYR A 39 0.27 9.78 1.37
C TYR A 39 0.65 8.38 1.89
N TYR A 40 1.43 7.62 1.12
CA TYR A 40 1.93 6.31 1.53
C TYR A 40 2.78 6.38 2.80
N ASN A 41 3.74 7.32 2.85
CA ASN A 41 4.58 7.53 4.03
C ASN A 41 3.76 7.93 5.26
N TYR A 42 2.82 8.87 5.09
CA TYR A 42 1.91 9.28 6.16
C TYR A 42 1.11 8.10 6.73
N ARG A 43 0.61 7.21 5.86
CA ARG A 43 -0.06 5.98 6.30
C ARG A 43 0.86 5.05 7.07
N LYS A 44 2.06 4.77 6.54
CA LYS A 44 3.03 3.89 7.22
C LYS A 44 3.47 4.46 8.58
N ASP A 45 3.62 5.77 8.73
CA ASP A 45 3.92 6.40 10.02
C ASP A 45 2.78 6.22 11.04
N LYS A 46 1.54 6.34 10.57
CA LYS A 46 0.33 6.09 11.38
C LYS A 46 0.28 4.62 11.84
N GLU A 47 0.50 3.69 10.92
CA GLU A 47 0.53 2.24 11.19
C GLU A 47 1.67 1.86 12.14
N LYS A 48 2.85 2.48 12.02
CA LYS A 48 3.96 2.29 12.98
C LYS A 48 3.56 2.70 14.42
N THR A 49 2.74 3.74 14.55
CA THR A 49 2.17 4.15 15.84
C THR A 49 1.15 3.12 16.36
N TYR A 50 0.46 2.41 15.46
CA TYR A 50 -0.49 1.37 15.84
C TYR A 50 0.21 0.09 16.32
N ILE A 51 1.30 -0.28 15.67
CA ILE A 51 2.16 -1.40 16.09
C ILE A 51 2.78 -1.14 17.46
N SER A 52 3.32 0.05 17.72
CA SER A 52 3.96 0.36 19.00
C SER A 52 2.95 0.50 20.15
N ASN A 53 1.68 0.77 19.82
CA ASN A 53 0.59 0.88 20.77
C ASN A 53 -0.64 0.10 20.28
N PRO A 54 -0.60 -1.25 20.34
CA PRO A 54 -1.68 -2.10 19.86
C PRO A 54 -2.92 -1.94 20.75
N LYS A 55 -4.10 -2.06 20.16
CA LYS A 55 -5.39 -1.92 20.85
C LYS A 55 -6.31 -3.07 20.49
N VAL A 56 -7.17 -3.43 21.43
CA VAL A 56 -8.27 -4.38 21.16
C VAL A 56 -9.13 -3.82 20.04
N GLY A 57 -9.45 -4.69 19.07
CA GLY A 57 -10.20 -4.33 17.88
C GLY A 57 -9.36 -3.92 16.67
N ASP A 58 -8.04 -3.77 16.81
CA ASP A 58 -7.17 -3.64 15.64
C ASP A 58 -7.29 -4.86 14.74
N VAL A 59 -7.27 -4.65 13.42
CA VAL A 59 -7.20 -5.71 12.42
C VAL A 59 -5.89 -5.59 11.66
N TYR A 60 -5.08 -6.62 11.73
CA TYR A 60 -3.83 -6.76 10.99
C TYR A 60 -4.11 -7.48 9.68
N GLU A 61 -3.69 -6.89 8.56
CA GLU A 61 -3.68 -7.57 7.27
C GLU A 61 -2.35 -8.31 7.15
N ILE A 62 -2.41 -9.63 6.93
CA ILE A 62 -1.26 -10.52 7.05
C ILE A 62 -1.02 -11.38 5.81
N GLU A 63 0.25 -11.65 5.52
CA GLU A 63 0.67 -12.67 4.57
C GLU A 63 0.82 -14.01 5.28
N MET A 64 0.10 -15.02 4.77
CA MET A 64 0.11 -16.38 5.29
C MET A 64 1.30 -17.16 4.70
N ARG A 65 1.72 -18.24 5.37
CA ARG A 65 2.80 -19.11 4.85
C ARG A 65 2.50 -19.73 3.49
N SER A 66 1.23 -19.83 3.12
CA SER A 66 0.75 -20.26 1.80
C SER A 66 1.08 -19.27 0.68
N GLY A 67 1.44 -18.03 1.01
CA GLY A 67 1.55 -16.91 0.08
C GLY A 67 0.22 -16.19 -0.18
N ASN A 68 -0.88 -16.66 0.43
CA ASN A 68 -2.16 -15.96 0.43
C ASN A 68 -2.17 -14.87 1.49
N PHE A 69 -3.20 -14.03 1.45
CA PHE A 69 -3.44 -12.97 2.41
C PHE A 69 -4.66 -13.26 3.27
N SER A 70 -4.59 -12.87 4.54
CA SER A 70 -5.68 -12.98 5.49
C SER A 70 -5.70 -11.80 6.46
N THR A 71 -6.55 -11.86 7.48
CA THR A 71 -6.63 -10.84 8.53
C THR A 71 -6.53 -11.48 9.91
N ALA A 72 -5.96 -10.76 10.87
CA ALA A 72 -5.90 -11.15 12.26
C ALA A 72 -6.41 -10.02 13.17
N LYS A 73 -7.38 -10.32 14.03
CA LYS A 73 -8.01 -9.33 14.92
C LYS A 73 -7.42 -9.40 16.32
N VAL A 74 -7.04 -8.25 16.88
CA VAL A 74 -6.55 -8.15 18.25
C VAL A 74 -7.70 -8.28 19.24
N LEU A 75 -7.64 -9.32 20.07
CA LEU A 75 -8.65 -9.61 21.09
C LEU A 75 -8.27 -9.07 22.47
N GLN A 76 -6.98 -9.04 22.78
CA GLN A 76 -6.48 -8.61 24.08
C GLN A 76 -5.05 -8.08 23.95
N VAL A 77 -4.73 -7.08 24.75
CA VAL A 77 -3.38 -6.51 24.86
C VAL A 77 -2.99 -6.49 26.34
N THR A 78 -1.82 -7.04 26.65
CA THR A 78 -1.20 -6.96 27.98
C THR A 78 0.03 -6.04 27.92
N GLN A 79 0.78 -5.96 29.02
CA GLN A 79 2.00 -5.16 29.09
C GLN A 79 3.06 -5.60 28.06
N ASP A 80 3.18 -6.90 27.80
CA ASP A 80 4.24 -7.50 26.99
C ASP A 80 3.74 -8.26 25.76
N SER A 81 2.44 -8.55 25.68
CA SER A 81 1.87 -9.47 24.71
C SER A 81 0.63 -8.91 24.02
N VAL A 82 0.40 -9.37 22.80
CA VAL A 82 -0.79 -9.11 21.99
C VAL A 82 -1.40 -10.46 21.63
N TYR A 83 -2.68 -10.61 21.92
CA TYR A 83 -3.43 -11.82 21.60
C TYR A 83 -4.33 -11.55 20.42
N THR A 84 -4.15 -12.31 19.35
CA THR A 84 -4.90 -12.19 18.11
C THR A 84 -5.72 -13.43 17.83
N THR A 85 -6.69 -13.30 16.94
CA THR A 85 -7.33 -14.44 16.30
C THR A 85 -7.31 -14.23 14.79
N GLU A 86 -6.97 -15.29 14.06
CA GLU A 86 -6.91 -15.26 12.60
C GLU A 86 -8.29 -15.46 11.99
N ASN A 87 -8.46 -14.89 10.81
CA ASN A 87 -9.60 -15.14 9.95
C ASN A 87 -9.46 -16.53 9.32
N ASN A 88 -10.53 -17.32 9.36
CA ASN A 88 -10.54 -18.66 8.80
C ASN A 88 -10.60 -18.65 7.26
N LEU A 89 -10.74 -17.47 6.65
CA LEU A 89 -10.68 -17.28 5.20
C LEU A 89 -9.35 -16.65 4.80
N GLU A 90 -8.91 -16.97 3.60
CA GLU A 90 -7.75 -16.39 2.93
C GLU A 90 -8.16 -15.96 1.52
N THR A 91 -7.40 -15.04 0.93
CA THR A 91 -7.54 -14.59 -0.45
C THR A 91 -6.18 -14.59 -1.13
N ASP A 92 -6.13 -14.91 -2.41
CA ASP A 92 -4.93 -14.82 -3.24
C ASP A 92 -4.65 -13.36 -3.70
N GLN A 93 -5.54 -12.43 -3.38
CA GLN A 93 -5.46 -11.02 -3.76
C GLN A 93 -5.31 -10.10 -2.55
N LEU A 94 -4.29 -9.24 -2.60
CA LEU A 94 -4.10 -8.17 -1.62
C LEU A 94 -5.27 -7.17 -1.65
N LYS A 95 -5.78 -6.87 -2.86
CA LYS A 95 -6.89 -5.96 -3.05
C LYS A 95 -8.20 -6.64 -2.64
N GLY A 96 -9.01 -5.94 -1.86
CA GLY A 96 -10.31 -6.46 -1.42
C GLY A 96 -10.23 -7.37 -0.19
N ILE A 97 -9.07 -7.47 0.48
CA ILE A 97 -8.93 -8.27 1.70
C ILE A 97 -9.92 -7.86 2.82
N SER A 98 -10.35 -6.60 2.84
CA SER A 98 -11.41 -6.12 3.73
C SER A 98 -12.76 -6.81 3.53
N GLU A 99 -13.01 -7.43 2.37
CA GLU A 99 -14.25 -8.16 2.09
C GLU A 99 -14.36 -9.45 2.93
N ILE A 100 -13.22 -10.02 3.35
CA ILE A 100 -13.21 -11.18 4.24
C ILE A 100 -13.15 -10.79 5.72
N ASP A 101 -12.82 -9.54 6.07
CA ASP A 101 -12.88 -8.98 7.44
C ASP A 101 -14.33 -8.83 7.91
N ILE A 102 -14.90 -9.96 8.31
CA ILE A 102 -16.26 -10.04 8.86
C ILE A 102 -16.14 -10.84 10.16
N ASP A 103 -16.74 -10.35 11.24
CA ASP A 103 -16.62 -10.94 12.58
C ASP A 103 -16.86 -12.45 12.62
N ARG A 104 -17.84 -12.96 11.86
CA ARG A 104 -18.16 -14.40 11.76
C ARG A 104 -17.05 -15.27 11.14
N ASN A 105 -16.11 -14.67 10.41
CA ASN A 105 -15.04 -15.39 9.73
C ASN A 105 -13.83 -15.61 10.66
N TYR A 106 -13.74 -14.88 11.78
CA TYR A 106 -12.67 -15.07 12.75
C TYR A 106 -12.83 -16.36 13.55
N GLY A 107 -11.71 -17.03 13.78
CA GLY A 107 -11.64 -18.25 14.56
C GLY A 107 -11.88 -18.05 16.05
N ILE A 108 -11.91 -19.18 16.77
CA ILE A 108 -11.91 -19.22 18.24
C ILE A 108 -10.50 -19.35 18.82
N LEU A 109 -9.53 -19.73 17.98
CA LEU A 109 -8.14 -19.92 18.39
C LEU A 109 -7.50 -18.56 18.66
N LYS A 110 -6.78 -18.49 19.78
CA LYS A 110 -6.05 -17.31 20.20
C LYS A 110 -4.56 -17.56 20.04
N ASN A 111 -3.91 -16.72 19.25
CA ASN A 111 -2.48 -16.72 19.07
C ASN A 111 -1.89 -15.63 19.97
N ALA A 112 -0.87 -15.98 20.74
CA ALA A 112 -0.17 -15.05 21.62
C ALA A 112 1.15 -14.66 20.97
N HIS A 113 1.36 -13.35 20.80
CA HIS A 113 2.59 -12.79 20.27
C HIS A 113 3.19 -11.83 21.28
N SER A 114 4.51 -11.81 21.40
CA SER A 114 5.16 -10.71 22.13
C SER A 114 5.02 -9.40 21.34
N ARG A 115 5.02 -8.25 22.02
CA ARG A 115 5.02 -6.94 21.32
C ARG A 115 6.17 -6.80 20.32
N LYS A 116 7.36 -7.30 20.68
CA LYS A 116 8.54 -7.32 19.80
C LYS A 116 8.33 -8.20 18.56
N GLU A 117 7.57 -9.27 18.69
CA GLU A 117 7.24 -10.14 17.57
C GLU A 117 6.29 -9.43 16.60
N ILE A 118 5.25 -8.76 17.09
CA ILE A 118 4.35 -7.94 16.26
C ILE A 118 5.13 -6.84 15.53
N GLU A 119 6.04 -6.15 16.22
CA GLU A 119 6.95 -5.17 15.60
C GLU A 119 7.81 -5.79 14.49
N ARG A 120 8.39 -6.96 14.75
CA ARG A 120 9.21 -7.67 13.77
C ARG A 120 8.39 -8.11 12.56
N LEU A 121 7.19 -8.65 12.77
CA LEU A 121 6.30 -9.09 11.69
C LEU A 121 5.88 -7.91 10.81
N PHE A 122 5.67 -6.73 11.38
CA PHE A 122 5.43 -5.51 10.61
C PHE A 122 6.67 -5.05 9.83
N MET A 123 7.86 -5.10 10.44
CA MET A 123 9.12 -4.75 9.75
C MET A 123 9.48 -5.72 8.61
N GLN A 124 8.97 -6.95 8.66
CA GLN A 124 9.15 -7.97 7.63
C GLN A 124 8.02 -7.97 6.59
N ASP A 125 7.11 -7.00 6.64
CA ASP A 125 5.89 -6.90 5.82
C ASP A 125 4.97 -8.15 5.89
N THR A 126 5.18 -9.04 6.88
CA THR A 126 4.23 -10.13 7.18
C THR A 126 2.92 -9.57 7.72
N ILE A 127 2.99 -8.51 8.54
CA ILE A 127 1.85 -7.61 8.78
C ILE A 127 2.09 -6.38 7.90
N PHE A 128 1.35 -6.23 6.81
CA PHE A 128 1.63 -5.17 5.84
C PHE A 128 0.74 -3.92 6.00
N ALA A 129 -0.43 -4.07 6.65
CA ALA A 129 -1.34 -2.97 6.96
C ALA A 129 -2.10 -3.22 8.27
N ILE A 130 -2.61 -2.14 8.87
CA ILE A 130 -3.35 -2.19 10.14
C ILE A 130 -4.57 -1.28 10.01
N ASN A 131 -5.74 -1.88 10.18
CA ASN A 131 -7.01 -1.18 10.22
C ASN A 131 -7.42 -0.96 11.69
N ARG A 132 -7.52 0.32 12.05
CA ARG A 132 -7.99 0.79 13.34
C ARG A 132 -9.08 1.83 13.09
N ASN A 133 -10.33 1.46 13.42
CA ASN A 133 -11.48 2.36 13.38
C ASN A 133 -11.45 3.38 14.51
#